data_AF-A0A1G0XEH5-F1
#
_entry.id   AF-A0A1G0XEH5-F1
#
_cell.length_a   1.000
_cell.length_b   1.000
_cell.length_c   1.000
_cell.angle_alpha   90.00
_cell.angle_beta   90.00
_cell.angle_gamma   90.00
#
_symmetry.space_group_name_H-M   'P 1'
#
loop_
_entity.id
_entity.type
_entity.pdbx_description
1 polymer ?
#
loop_
_entity_poly.entity_id
_entity_poly.type
_entity_poly.pdbx_seq_one_letter_code
_entity_poly.pdbx_strand_id
1 'polypeptide(L)'
;MRAAHYSKSTEESYVSWIKRFILFHNKRHPDDMGAEEIKAFINNLATNRHVSSSTQNQALSAILYLYKNVLRKEVGWLENIIRAHSSKRLPVVFTKSEVKEIFNYLDGIPRLVCSLLYGSGLRLGEALRLRIKDINFEYKQIIVRESKGEKDRITTLPESLIPDLKQHLNKVYLLHKNDLKKGKGKTELPHALAEKYPNASKEFRLAT
;
A
#
# COMPACT_ATOMS: atom_id res chain seq x y z
N MET A 1 -7.25 -9.20 14.44
CA MET A 1 -6.32 -8.38 13.63
C MET A 1 -6.86 -6.98 13.33
N ARG A 2 -8.10 -6.84 12.84
CA ARG A 2 -8.69 -5.51 12.56
C ARG A 2 -8.85 -4.59 13.78
N ALA A 3 -9.13 -5.15 14.96
CA ALA A 3 -9.18 -4.39 16.22
C ALA A 3 -7.82 -3.81 16.66
N ALA A 4 -6.71 -4.26 16.04
CA ALA A 4 -5.37 -3.74 16.27
C ALA A 4 -4.87 -2.86 15.11
N HIS A 5 -5.80 -2.33 14.29
CA HIS A 5 -5.53 -1.40 13.18
C HIS A 5 -4.56 -1.91 12.09
N TYR A 6 -4.41 -3.24 11.94
CA TYR A 6 -3.65 -3.78 10.82
C TYR A 6 -4.42 -3.63 9.50
N SER A 7 -3.70 -3.29 8.43
CA SER A 7 -4.28 -3.24 7.08
C SER A 7 -4.77 -4.61 6.62
N LYS A 8 -5.81 -4.64 5.78
CA LYS A 8 -6.38 -5.88 5.21
C LYS A 8 -5.32 -6.76 4.53
N SER A 9 -4.38 -6.15 3.81
CA SER A 9 -3.28 -6.88 3.16
C SER A 9 -2.34 -7.55 4.18
N THR A 10 -2.14 -6.93 5.36
CA THR A 10 -1.36 -7.55 6.44
C THR A 10 -2.11 -8.73 7.03
N GLU A 11 -3.42 -8.60 7.26
CA GLU A 11 -4.29 -9.68 7.73
C GLU A 11 -4.24 -10.89 6.77
N GLU A 12 -4.44 -10.67 5.47
CA GLU A 12 -4.38 -11.72 4.45
C GLU A 12 -3.01 -12.41 4.41
N SER A 13 -1.93 -11.63 4.49
CA SER A 13 -0.56 -12.16 4.52
C SER A 13 -0.33 -13.01 5.77
N TYR A 14 -0.78 -12.55 6.94
CA TYR A 14 -0.59 -13.26 8.20
C TYR A 14 -1.39 -14.56 8.23
N VAL A 15 -2.66 -14.52 7.81
CA VAL A 15 -3.51 -15.71 7.70
C VAL A 15 -2.89 -16.73 6.74
N SER A 16 -2.34 -16.28 5.61
CA SER A 16 -1.65 -17.15 4.66
C SER A 16 -0.42 -17.83 5.28
N TRP A 17 0.40 -17.09 6.02
CA TRP A 17 1.57 -17.66 6.72
C TRP A 17 1.19 -18.63 7.84
N ILE A 18 0.17 -18.29 8.63
CA ILE A 18 -0.35 -19.16 9.70
C ILE A 18 -0.88 -20.47 9.10
N LYS A 19 -1.63 -20.41 8.00
CA LYS A 19 -2.10 -21.62 7.31
C LYS A 19 -0.94 -22.49 6.83
N ARG A 20 0.09 -21.89 6.24
CA ARG A 20 1.29 -22.62 5.79
C ARG A 20 2.04 -23.29 6.95
N PHE A 21 2.14 -22.61 8.09
CA PHE A 21 2.73 -23.16 9.31
C PHE A 21 1.96 -24.39 9.82
N ILE A 22 0.63 -24.29 9.92
CA ILE A 22 -0.23 -25.40 10.34
C ILE A 22 -0.13 -26.58 9.36
N LEU A 23 -0.14 -26.31 8.06
CA LEU A 23 -0.01 -27.35 7.03
C LEU A 23 1.37 -28.02 7.05
N PHE A 24 2.44 -27.27 7.33
CA PHE A 24 3.79 -27.83 7.46
C PHE A 24 3.89 -28.83 8.63
N HIS A 25 3.14 -28.59 9.70
CA HIS A 25 3.05 -29.47 10.87
C HIS A 25 1.86 -30.44 10.81
N ASN A 26 1.46 -30.86 9.60
CA ASN A 26 0.41 -31.85 9.37
C ASN A 26 -0.94 -31.53 10.05
N LYS A 27 -1.32 -30.25 10.09
CA LYS A 27 -2.54 -29.75 10.72
C LYS A 27 -2.60 -29.95 12.25
N ARG A 28 -1.46 -30.19 12.90
CA ARG A 28 -1.36 -30.14 14.37
C ARG A 28 -1.77 -28.76 14.89
N HIS A 29 -2.49 -28.73 16.00
CA HIS A 29 -3.01 -27.48 16.54
C HIS A 29 -1.85 -26.59 17.05
N PRO A 30 -1.83 -25.28 16.74
CA PRO A 30 -0.78 -24.36 17.22
C PRO A 30 -0.58 -24.33 18.73
N ASP A 31 -1.59 -24.63 19.53
CA ASP A 31 -1.46 -24.71 21.00
C ASP A 31 -0.56 -25.84 21.46
N ASP A 32 -0.53 -26.95 20.72
CA ASP A 32 0.30 -28.12 21.00
C ASP A 32 1.74 -27.91 20.54
N MET A 33 2.05 -26.78 19.91
CA MET A 33 3.33 -26.44 19.32
C MET A 33 4.00 -25.28 20.05
N GLY A 34 5.31 -25.12 19.85
CA GLY A 34 6.10 -24.08 20.51
C GLY A 34 7.33 -23.65 19.70
N ALA A 35 8.37 -23.24 20.42
CA ALA A 35 9.58 -22.66 19.83
C ALA A 35 10.24 -23.56 18.77
N GLU A 36 10.29 -24.87 19.02
CA GLU A 36 10.92 -25.83 18.11
C GLU A 36 10.15 -25.97 16.79
N GLU A 37 8.82 -26.05 16.81
CA GLU A 37 8.02 -26.11 15.60
C GLU A 37 8.10 -24.83 14.77
N ILE A 38 8.11 -23.68 15.45
CA ILE A 38 8.29 -22.37 14.80
C ILE A 38 9.65 -22.34 14.10
N LYS A 39 10.71 -22.72 14.80
CA LYS A 39 12.08 -22.76 14.27
C LYS A 39 12.19 -23.74 13.09
N ALA A 40 11.64 -24.94 13.21
CA ALA A 40 11.66 -25.94 12.14
C ALA A 40 11.01 -25.39 10.85
N PHE A 41 9.87 -24.72 10.97
CA PHE A 41 9.20 -24.09 9.83
C PHE A 41 10.03 -22.95 9.23
N ILE A 42 10.53 -22.03 10.07
CA ILE A 42 11.30 -20.87 9.61
C ILE A 42 12.63 -21.28 8.97
N ASN A 43 13.28 -22.33 9.48
CA ASN A 43 14.49 -22.90 8.89
C ASN A 43 14.17 -23.60 7.56
N ASN A 44 13.07 -24.37 7.48
CA ASN A 44 12.62 -24.98 6.22
C ASN A 44 12.41 -23.93 5.12
N LEU A 45 11.86 -22.75 5.46
CA LEU A 45 11.71 -21.66 4.52
C LEU A 45 13.06 -21.15 3.98
N ALA A 46 14.08 -21.07 4.84
CA ALA A 46 15.41 -20.61 4.44
C ALA A 46 16.19 -21.68 3.65
N THR A 47 16.14 -22.94 4.07
CA THR A 47 16.98 -24.00 3.51
C THR A 47 16.36 -24.70 2.31
N ASN A 48 15.06 -25.01 2.35
CA ASN A 48 14.41 -25.82 1.32
C ASN A 48 13.65 -24.97 0.31
N ARG A 49 13.18 -23.78 0.71
CA ARG A 49 12.48 -22.84 -0.18
C ARG A 49 13.33 -21.64 -0.60
N HIS A 50 14.54 -21.51 -0.06
CA HIS A 50 15.48 -20.42 -0.36
C HIS A 50 14.82 -19.03 -0.38
N VAL A 51 13.91 -18.78 0.56
CA VAL A 51 13.17 -17.51 0.59
C VAL A 51 14.07 -16.35 1.03
N SER A 52 13.73 -15.14 0.61
CA SER A 52 14.42 -13.93 1.06
C SER A 52 14.26 -13.69 2.57
N SER A 53 15.20 -12.96 3.17
CA SER A 53 15.12 -12.55 4.59
C SER A 53 13.86 -11.76 4.91
N SER A 54 13.36 -10.95 3.96
CA SER A 54 12.12 -10.18 4.13
C SER A 54 10.91 -11.12 4.24
N THR A 55 10.85 -12.13 3.37
CA THR A 55 9.81 -13.17 3.38
C THR A 55 9.85 -13.97 4.69
N GLN A 56 11.05 -14.36 5.13
CA GLN A 56 11.23 -15.07 6.40
C GLN A 56 10.79 -14.22 7.60
N ASN A 57 11.15 -12.94 7.63
CA ASN A 57 10.74 -12.01 8.67
C ASN A 57 9.22 -11.82 8.71
N GLN A 58 8.56 -11.77 7.54
CA GLN A 58 7.10 -11.68 7.46
C GLN A 58 6.43 -12.94 8.00
N ALA A 59 6.93 -14.12 7.65
CA ALA A 59 6.43 -15.39 8.17
C ALA A 59 6.61 -15.50 9.70
N LEU A 60 7.80 -15.16 10.21
CA LEU A 60 8.09 -15.14 11.64
C LEU A 60 7.17 -14.17 12.39
N SER A 61 6.97 -12.96 11.85
CA SER A 61 6.09 -11.95 12.47
C SER A 61 4.64 -12.43 12.55
N ALA A 62 4.15 -13.09 11.49
CA ALA A 62 2.80 -13.65 11.47
C ALA A 62 2.60 -14.75 12.52
N ILE A 63 3.59 -15.63 12.69
CA ILE A 63 3.55 -16.72 13.66
C ILE A 63 3.65 -16.17 15.09
N LEU A 64 4.58 -15.25 15.36
CA LEU A 64 4.67 -14.61 16.67
C LEU A 64 3.38 -13.87 17.04
N TYR A 65 2.73 -13.23 16.06
CA TYR A 65 1.41 -12.63 16.27
C TYR A 65 0.35 -13.67 16.64
N LEU A 66 0.32 -14.84 15.99
CA LEU A 66 -0.60 -15.93 16.36
C LEU A 66 -0.44 -16.30 17.84
N TYR A 67 0.78 -16.62 18.26
CA TYR A 67 1.03 -17.04 19.65
C TYR A 67 0.74 -15.93 20.66
N LYS A 68 1.21 -14.71 20.40
CA LYS A 68 1.05 -13.58 21.34
C LYS A 68 -0.38 -13.07 21.42
N ASN A 69 -1.03 -12.84 20.27
CA ASN A 69 -2.29 -12.09 20.21
C ASN A 69 -3.53 -12.98 20.08
N VAL A 70 -3.40 -14.20 19.55
CA VAL A 70 -4.54 -15.12 19.38
C VAL A 70 -4.54 -16.16 20.50
N LEU A 71 -3.43 -16.89 20.66
CA LEU A 71 -3.31 -17.97 21.65
C LEU A 71 -2.97 -17.45 23.05
N ARG A 72 -2.50 -16.20 23.15
CA ARG A 72 -2.04 -15.55 24.41
C ARG A 72 -1.00 -16.39 25.15
N LYS A 73 -0.12 -17.06 24.40
CA LYS A 73 0.93 -17.94 24.90
C LYS A 73 2.28 -17.28 24.65
N GLU A 74 3.14 -17.29 25.66
CA GLU A 74 4.53 -16.91 25.47
C GLU A 74 5.25 -18.00 24.69
N VAL A 75 5.84 -17.62 23.57
CA VAL A 75 6.80 -18.48 22.87
C VAL A 75 8.09 -18.36 23.65
N GLY A 76 8.64 -19.49 24.08
CA GLY A 76 9.97 -19.54 24.68
C GLY A 76 11.05 -18.96 23.77
N TRP A 77 12.28 -18.89 24.27
CA TRP A 77 13.40 -18.29 23.54
C TRP A 77 13.65 -19.00 22.20
N LEU A 78 13.65 -18.24 21.10
CA LEU A 78 13.85 -18.74 19.75
C LEU A 78 15.32 -18.74 19.37
N GLU A 79 16.06 -19.72 19.85
CA GLU A 79 17.48 -19.91 19.58
C GLU A 79 17.74 -20.64 18.25
N ASN A 80 18.83 -20.29 17.56
CA ASN A 80 19.29 -20.97 16.33
C ASN A 80 18.31 -20.89 15.14
N ILE A 81 17.60 -19.77 14.98
CA ILE A 81 16.91 -19.47 13.72
C ILE A 81 17.96 -19.10 12.66
N ILE A 82 18.06 -19.92 11.61
CA ILE A 82 18.92 -19.63 10.46
C ILE A 82 18.27 -18.46 9.71
N ARG A 83 18.85 -17.26 9.82
CA ARG A 83 18.40 -16.12 9.04
C ARG A 83 18.84 -16.32 7.59
N ALA A 84 17.88 -16.25 6.67
CA ALA A 84 18.23 -16.18 5.26
C ALA A 84 19.14 -14.97 5.05
N HIS A 85 20.26 -15.15 4.35
CA HIS A 85 21.18 -14.05 4.06
C HIS A 85 20.64 -13.26 2.87
N SER A 86 20.31 -11.97 3.07
CA SER A 86 20.04 -11.08 1.94
C SER A 86 21.31 -10.34 1.60
N SER A 87 21.83 -10.49 0.36
CA SER A 87 22.70 -9.46 -0.20
C SER A 87 21.93 -8.14 -0.16
N LYS A 88 22.42 -7.11 0.54
CA LYS A 88 21.88 -5.75 0.42
C LYS A 88 22.18 -5.26 -0.99
N ARG A 89 21.31 -5.59 -1.94
CA ARG A 89 21.39 -5.04 -3.29
C ARG A 89 21.01 -3.58 -3.18
N LEU A 90 21.88 -2.69 -3.67
CA LEU A 90 21.49 -1.31 -3.86
C LEU A 90 20.29 -1.30 -4.82
N PRO A 91 19.24 -0.51 -4.54
CA PRO A 91 18.15 -0.33 -5.48
C PRO A 91 18.73 0.10 -6.82
N VAL A 92 18.47 -0.67 -7.88
CA VAL A 92 18.80 -0.25 -9.24
C VAL A 92 17.81 0.85 -9.60
N VAL A 93 18.34 2.04 -9.88
CA VAL A 93 17.54 3.21 -10.25
C VAL A 93 17.77 3.51 -11.72
N PHE A 94 16.72 3.95 -12.41
CA PHE A 94 16.83 4.39 -13.80
C PHE A 94 17.61 5.72 -13.87
N THR A 95 18.43 5.83 -14.90
CA THR A 95 19.03 7.08 -15.35
C THR A 95 17.95 7.98 -15.95
N LYS A 96 18.25 9.29 -16.05
CA LYS A 96 17.34 10.26 -16.69
C LYS A 96 17.00 9.89 -18.15
N SER A 97 17.95 9.29 -18.87
CA SER A 97 17.78 8.87 -20.26
C SER A 97 16.84 7.67 -20.37
N GLU A 98 17.02 6.63 -19.55
CA GLU A 98 16.13 5.47 -19.51
C GLU A 98 14.70 5.87 -19.13
N VAL A 99 14.56 6.77 -18.15
CA VAL A 99 13.26 7.34 -17.80
C VAL A 99 12.63 8.01 -19.02
N LYS A 100 13.37 8.89 -19.71
CA LYS A 100 12.86 9.59 -20.90
C LYS A 100 12.41 8.60 -21.99
N GLU A 101 13.16 7.53 -22.21
CA GLU A 101 12.78 6.48 -23.17
C GLU A 101 11.47 5.78 -22.77
N ILE A 102 11.33 5.38 -21.50
CA ILE A 102 10.08 4.80 -20.99
C ILE A 102 8.89 5.73 -21.27
N PHE A 103 9.04 7.03 -20.98
CA PHE A 103 7.98 8.01 -21.19
C PHE A 103 7.61 8.22 -22.67
N ASN A 104 8.48 7.89 -23.62
CA ASN A 104 8.15 7.94 -25.06
C ASN A 104 7.15 6.85 -25.47
N TYR A 105 7.10 5.73 -24.72
CA TYR A 105 6.15 4.64 -24.96
C TYR A 105 4.85 4.78 -24.17
N LEU A 106 4.70 5.86 -23.39
CA LEU A 106 3.50 6.13 -22.60
C LEU A 106 2.70 7.29 -23.21
N ASP A 107 1.39 7.11 -23.26
CA ASP A 107 0.42 8.11 -23.66
C ASP A 107 -0.76 8.20 -22.66
N GLY A 108 -1.62 9.20 -22.87
CA GLY A 108 -2.86 9.37 -22.11
C GLY A 108 -2.71 9.39 -20.58
N ILE A 109 -3.64 8.70 -19.91
CA ILE A 109 -3.71 8.62 -18.44
C ILE A 109 -2.49 7.90 -17.84
N PRO A 110 -2.02 6.75 -18.37
CA PRO A 110 -0.81 6.10 -17.86
C PRO A 110 0.41 7.03 -17.84
N ARG A 111 0.63 7.80 -18.92
CA ARG A 111 1.71 8.80 -18.97
C ARG A 111 1.57 9.84 -17.87
N LEU A 112 0.37 10.41 -17.69
CA LEU A 112 0.11 11.41 -16.67
C LEU A 112 0.37 10.88 -15.24
N VAL A 113 -0.09 9.66 -14.95
CA VAL A 113 0.14 8.99 -13.66
C VAL A 113 1.63 8.75 -13.44
N CYS A 114 2.34 8.17 -14.42
CA CYS A 114 3.78 7.95 -14.33
C CYS A 114 4.55 9.27 -14.14
N SER A 115 4.14 10.35 -14.82
CA SER A 115 4.75 11.67 -14.67
C SER A 115 4.60 12.21 -13.26
N LEU A 116 3.41 12.03 -12.64
CA LEU A 116 3.17 12.40 -11.24
C LEU A 116 4.02 11.56 -10.28
N LEU A 117 4.13 10.25 -10.49
CA LEU A 117 4.98 9.38 -9.67
C LEU A 117 6.43 9.84 -9.71
N TYR A 118 6.93 10.12 -10.92
CA TYR A 118 8.31 10.55 -11.13
C TYR A 118 8.60 11.95 -10.60
N GLY A 119 7.76 12.93 -10.91
CA GLY A 119 8.00 14.34 -10.58
C GLY A 119 7.56 14.75 -9.18
N SER A 120 6.59 14.03 -8.57
CA SER A 120 6.06 14.35 -7.24
C SER A 120 6.46 13.35 -6.16
N GLY A 121 7.22 12.29 -6.50
CA GLY A 121 7.64 11.27 -5.52
C GLY A 121 6.46 10.61 -4.81
N LEU A 122 5.35 10.45 -5.53
CA LEU A 122 4.16 9.76 -5.03
C LEU A 122 4.38 8.25 -5.11
N ARG A 123 3.83 7.52 -4.15
CA ARG A 123 3.67 6.06 -4.29
C ARG A 123 2.54 5.77 -5.26
N LEU A 124 2.58 4.61 -5.94
CA LEU A 124 1.52 4.21 -6.88
C LEU A 124 0.12 4.33 -6.27
N GLY A 125 -0.07 3.80 -5.06
CA GLY A 125 -1.36 3.91 -4.37
C GLY A 125 -1.76 5.33 -3.97
N GLU A 126 -0.79 6.23 -3.75
CA GLU A 126 -1.06 7.66 -3.47
C GLU A 126 -1.54 8.35 -4.75
N ALA A 127 -0.86 8.14 -5.88
CA ALA A 127 -1.25 8.73 -7.17
C ALA A 127 -2.62 8.25 -7.65
N LEU A 128 -2.93 6.95 -7.49
CA LEU A 128 -4.21 6.38 -7.92
C LEU A 128 -5.41 6.79 -7.05
N ARG A 129 -5.16 7.27 -5.82
CA ARG A 129 -6.21 7.76 -4.90
C ARG A 129 -6.24 9.27 -4.77
N LEU A 130 -5.42 9.98 -5.53
CA LEU A 130 -5.30 11.43 -5.47
C LEU A 130 -6.65 12.08 -5.79
N ARG A 131 -7.14 12.96 -4.92
CA ARG A 131 -8.39 13.69 -5.15
C ARG A 131 -8.09 15.09 -5.66
N ILE A 132 -9.07 15.68 -6.35
CA ILE A 132 -8.97 17.03 -6.93
C ILE A 132 -8.67 18.08 -5.85
N LYS A 133 -9.29 17.94 -4.67
CA LYS A 133 -9.08 18.78 -3.49
C LYS A 133 -7.69 18.67 -2.85
N ASP A 134 -6.88 17.72 -3.29
CA ASP A 134 -5.53 17.51 -2.77
C ASP A 134 -4.48 18.20 -3.66
N ILE A 135 -4.88 18.76 -4.81
CA ILE A 135 -3.99 19.47 -5.74
C ILE A 135 -4.19 20.98 -5.56
N ASN A 136 -3.12 21.67 -5.13
CA ASN A 136 -3.08 23.12 -5.11
C ASN A 136 -2.18 23.62 -6.25
N PHE A 137 -2.81 24.23 -7.25
CA PHE A 137 -2.11 24.74 -8.44
C PHE A 137 -1.37 26.05 -8.19
N GLU A 138 -1.79 26.85 -7.22
CA GLU A 138 -1.17 28.14 -6.89
C GLU A 138 0.15 27.92 -6.15
N TYR A 139 0.11 27.13 -5.08
CA TYR A 139 1.31 26.75 -4.32
C TYR A 139 2.13 25.66 -5.00
N LYS A 140 1.65 25.09 -6.12
CA LYS A 140 2.31 23.99 -6.86
C LYS A 140 2.60 22.81 -5.92
N GLN A 141 1.58 22.37 -5.21
CA GLN A 141 1.67 21.35 -4.17
C GLN A 141 0.59 20.29 -4.30
N ILE A 142 0.93 19.09 -3.85
CA ILE A 142 0.01 17.96 -3.69
C ILE A 142 0.01 17.54 -2.23
N ILE A 143 -1.19 17.47 -1.64
CA ILE A 143 -1.39 16.97 -0.29
C ILE A 143 -1.64 15.46 -0.37
N VAL A 144 -0.72 14.67 0.17
CA VAL A 144 -0.87 13.22 0.28
C VAL A 144 -1.57 12.92 1.60
N ARG A 145 -2.84 12.53 1.52
CA ARG A 145 -3.66 12.13 2.66
C ARG A 145 -3.37 10.71 3.12
N GLU A 146 -3.49 10.46 4.41
CA GLU A 146 -3.50 9.11 5.00
C GLU A 146 -2.25 8.27 4.63
N SER A 147 -1.07 8.86 4.77
CA SER A 147 0.17 8.09 4.66
C SER A 147 0.31 7.13 5.86
N LYS A 148 1.29 6.22 5.82
CA LYS A 148 1.52 5.22 6.89
C LYS A 148 1.56 5.92 8.27
N GLY A 149 0.61 5.56 9.14
CA GLY A 149 0.47 6.17 10.47
C GLY A 149 -0.47 7.38 10.53
N GLU A 150 -1.39 7.52 9.57
CA GLU A 150 -2.44 8.57 9.54
C GLU A 150 -1.89 9.99 9.47
N LYS A 151 -0.68 10.16 8.91
CA LYS A 151 -0.06 11.47 8.73
C LYS A 151 -0.24 11.97 7.31
N ASP A 152 -0.62 13.23 7.18
CA ASP A 152 -0.61 13.92 5.90
C ASP A 152 0.81 14.45 5.61
N ARG A 153 1.18 14.49 4.33
CA ARG A 153 2.42 15.17 3.89
C ARG A 153 2.16 15.98 2.63
N ILE A 154 2.94 17.02 2.44
CA ILE A 154 2.93 17.81 1.20
C ILE A 154 4.07 17.31 0.30
N THR A 155 3.81 17.25 -1.00
CA THR A 155 4.82 17.04 -2.03
C THR A 155 4.66 18.05 -3.17
N THR A 156 5.67 18.14 -4.03
CA THR A 156 5.70 19.11 -5.13
C THR A 156 4.79 18.68 -6.28
N LEU A 157 4.09 19.64 -6.88
CA LEU A 157 3.42 19.50 -8.18
C LEU A 157 4.36 20.00 -9.28
N PRO A 158 4.84 19.14 -10.20
CA PRO A 158 5.66 19.58 -11.32
C PRO A 158 4.91 20.55 -12.22
N GLU A 159 5.49 21.72 -12.46
CA GLU A 159 4.86 22.77 -13.26
C GLU A 159 4.57 22.32 -14.69
N SER A 160 5.46 21.49 -15.25
CA SER A 160 5.31 20.92 -16.58
C SER A 160 4.06 20.06 -16.74
N LEU A 161 3.48 19.54 -15.65
CA LEU A 161 2.28 18.69 -15.67
C LEU A 161 0.98 19.48 -15.45
N ILE A 162 1.07 20.76 -15.09
CA ILE A 162 -0.12 21.58 -14.82
C ILE A 162 -1.06 21.66 -16.03
N PRO A 163 -0.59 21.88 -17.28
CA PRO A 163 -1.47 21.92 -18.44
C PRO A 163 -2.21 20.59 -18.66
N ASP A 164 -1.48 19.48 -18.63
CA ASP A 164 -2.03 18.14 -18.84
C ASP A 164 -3.04 17.76 -17.74
N LEU A 165 -2.74 18.11 -16.49
CA LEU A 165 -3.66 17.94 -15.36
C LEU A 165 -4.93 18.76 -15.53
N LYS A 166 -4.83 20.04 -15.90
CA LYS A 166 -6.01 20.88 -16.13
C LYS A 166 -6.86 20.33 -17.27
N GLN A 167 -6.23 19.85 -18.35
CA GLN A 167 -6.95 19.19 -19.45
C GLN A 167 -7.64 17.91 -18.99
N HIS A 168 -6.97 17.07 -18.20
CA HIS A 168 -7.55 15.87 -17.61
C HIS A 168 -8.73 16.20 -16.69
N LEU A 169 -8.57 17.17 -15.79
CA LEU A 169 -9.62 17.61 -14.87
C LEU A 169 -10.85 18.14 -15.62
N ASN A 170 -10.68 18.87 -16.72
CA ASN A 170 -11.81 19.31 -17.55
C ASN A 170 -12.58 18.13 -18.15
N LYS A 171 -11.88 17.09 -18.65
CA LYS A 171 -12.52 15.87 -19.16
C LYS A 171 -13.30 15.16 -18.04
N VAL A 172 -12.69 15.02 -16.87
CA VAL A 172 -13.33 14.37 -15.69
C VAL A 172 -14.51 15.20 -15.18
N TYR A 173 -14.43 16.53 -15.20
CA TYR A 173 -15.54 17.40 -14.83
C TYR A 173 -16.77 17.19 -15.72
N LEU A 174 -16.57 17.14 -17.04
CA LEU A 174 -17.67 16.89 -17.99
C LEU A 174 -18.27 15.50 -17.80
N LEU A 175 -17.44 14.49 -17.59
CA LEU A 175 -17.88 13.13 -17.28
C LEU A 175 -18.72 13.10 -15.99
N HIS A 176 -18.20 13.69 -14.90
CA HIS A 176 -18.88 13.77 -13.61
C HIS A 176 -20.24 14.47 -13.71
N LYS A 177 -20.31 15.59 -14.44
CA LYS A 177 -21.57 16.31 -14.69
C LYS A 177 -22.59 15.44 -15.42
N ASN A 178 -22.15 14.66 -16.41
CA ASN A 178 -23.01 13.73 -17.13
C ASN A 178 -23.47 12.56 -16.25
N ASP A 179 -22.59 12.04 -15.40
CA ASP A 179 -22.92 10.95 -14.48
C ASP A 179 -23.92 11.40 -13.41
N LEU A 180 -23.74 12.60 -12.85
CA LEU A 180 -24.69 13.19 -11.90
C LEU A 180 -26.10 13.33 -12.50
N LYS A 181 -26.21 13.74 -13.77
CA LYS A 181 -27.50 13.79 -14.49
C LYS A 181 -28.19 12.43 -14.60
N LYS A 182 -27.41 11.35 -14.62
CA LYS A 182 -27.90 9.96 -14.67
C LYS A 182 -28.10 9.35 -13.28
N GLY A 183 -28.02 10.15 -12.21
CA GLY A 183 -28.10 9.68 -10.82
C GLY A 183 -26.85 8.94 -10.32
N LYS A 184 -25.75 8.95 -11.08
CA LYS A 184 -24.44 8.37 -10.74
C LYS A 184 -23.49 9.48 -10.24
N GLY A 185 -22.17 9.21 -10.21
CA GLY A 185 -21.14 10.22 -9.93
C GLY A 185 -20.90 10.54 -8.46
N LYS A 186 -21.44 9.75 -7.52
CA LYS A 186 -21.07 9.89 -6.09
C LYS A 186 -19.75 9.16 -5.82
N THR A 187 -18.87 9.78 -5.04
CA THR A 187 -17.65 9.12 -4.51
C THR A 187 -17.86 8.61 -3.09
N GLU A 188 -17.10 7.59 -2.70
CA GLU A 188 -17.05 7.13 -1.31
C GLU A 188 -16.34 8.17 -0.42
N LEU A 189 -17.00 8.51 0.68
CA LEU A 189 -16.47 9.43 1.69
C LEU A 189 -15.97 8.61 2.89
N PRO A 190 -14.81 8.97 3.47
CA PRO A 190 -14.28 8.26 4.63
C PRO A 190 -15.14 8.54 5.87
N HIS A 191 -15.30 7.51 6.70
CA HIS A 191 -15.99 7.58 8.00
C HIS A 191 -17.40 8.22 7.91
N ALA A 192 -17.81 8.94 8.95
CA ALA A 192 -19.08 9.66 9.02
C ALA A 192 -19.08 10.99 8.23
N LEU A 193 -18.14 11.21 7.31
CA LEU A 193 -18.06 12.48 6.58
C LEU A 193 -19.30 12.72 5.71
N ALA A 194 -19.94 11.64 5.25
CA ALA A 194 -21.20 11.71 4.52
C ALA A 194 -22.36 12.24 5.39
N GLU A 195 -22.35 11.99 6.70
CA GLU A 195 -23.37 12.50 7.63
C GLU A 195 -23.19 13.99 7.87
N LYS A 196 -21.94 14.43 8.06
CA LYS A 196 -21.61 15.83 8.30
C LYS A 196 -21.78 16.70 7.03
N TYR A 197 -21.49 16.14 5.86
CA TYR A 197 -21.57 16.85 4.57
C TYR A 197 -22.31 16.00 3.52
N PRO A 198 -23.66 16.03 3.52
CA PRO A 198 -24.48 15.15 2.67
C PRO A 198 -24.19 15.26 1.16
N ASN A 199 -23.75 16.44 0.72
CA ASN A 199 -23.48 16.71 -0.69
C ASN A 199 -22.00 16.53 -1.09
N ALA A 200 -21.08 16.34 -0.14
CA ALA A 200 -19.64 16.31 -0.43
C ALA A 200 -19.25 15.19 -1.42
N SER A 201 -20.02 14.11 -1.48
CA SER A 201 -19.79 13.00 -2.42
C SER A 201 -20.01 13.38 -3.89
N LYS A 202 -20.70 14.49 -4.15
CA LYS A 202 -21.05 14.99 -5.50
C LYS A 202 -20.28 16.24 -5.89
N GLU A 203 -19.58 16.87 -4.96
CA GLU A 203 -18.90 18.14 -5.20
C GLU A 203 -17.64 17.97 -6.04
N PHE A 204 -17.43 18.90 -6.98
CA PHE A 204 -16.21 19.00 -7.77
C PHE A 204 -15.53 20.33 -7.43
N ARG A 205 -14.66 20.32 -6.41
CA ARG A 205 -13.95 21.51 -5.93
C ARG A 205 -12.44 21.27 -5.90
N LEU A 206 -11.69 22.30 -6.30
CA LEU A 206 -10.24 22.36 -6.14
C LEU A 206 -9.87 22.66 -4.69
N ALA A 207 -8.63 22.35 -4.31
CA ALA A 207 -8.07 22.88 -3.08
C ALA A 207 -8.02 24.41 -3.19
N THR A 208 -8.60 25.11 -2.22
CA THR A 208 -8.26 26.53 -1.97
C THR A 208 -6.90 26.61 -1.32
#